data_AF-A0A5A9Z2Z0-F1
#
_entry.id   AF-A0A5A9Z2Z0-F1
#
_cell.length_a   1.000
_cell.length_b   1.000
_cell.length_c   1.000
_cell.angle_alpha   90.00
_cell.angle_beta   90.00
_cell.angle_gamma   90.00
#
_symmetry.space_group_name_H-M   'P 1'
#
loop_
_entity.id
_entity.type
_entity.pdbx_description
1 polymer ?
#
loop_
_entity_poly.entity_id
_entity_poly.type
_entity_poly.pdbx_seq_one_letter_code
_entity_poly.pdbx_strand_id
1 'polypeptide(L)'
;MMKAIISALVVSLSVIILAGCSEAASSQVPKVGKTYQEKLDKAWDTAGKGEAPVFACATVVGTAVGMQSAGMGNKSEAVQAYEACYVDVFVHYANTFMKTGDHAKLDGSGPPRGCIELFKSYIVHTNSLGNFAKDFEIDPQALKKKILANFDEKASLCLPLISSM
;
A
#
# COMPACT_ATOMS: atom_id res chain seq x y z
N MET A 1 -29.96 -37.36 58.39
CA MET A 1 -30.77 -36.80 57.28
C MET A 1 -29.98 -35.62 56.69
N MET A 2 -29.07 -35.92 55.77
CA MET A 2 -29.09 -35.54 54.34
C MET A 2 -29.02 -34.03 54.05
N LYS A 3 -27.83 -33.63 53.58
CA LYS A 3 -27.46 -32.38 52.89
C LYS A 3 -28.23 -32.21 51.58
N ALA A 4 -28.46 -30.97 51.17
CA ALA A 4 -28.48 -30.59 49.76
C ALA A 4 -27.74 -29.26 49.59
N ILE A 5 -26.58 -29.33 48.95
CA ILE A 5 -25.75 -28.23 48.47
C ILE A 5 -26.18 -28.04 47.01
N ILE A 6 -26.66 -26.85 46.63
CA ILE A 6 -26.84 -26.49 45.22
C ILE A 6 -25.94 -25.30 44.94
N SER A 7 -24.76 -25.62 44.41
CA SER A 7 -23.82 -24.69 43.79
C SER A 7 -24.47 -24.10 42.53
N ALA A 8 -24.73 -22.80 42.52
CA ALA A 8 -25.08 -22.07 41.31
C ALA A 8 -23.79 -21.63 40.60
N LEU A 9 -23.38 -22.44 39.62
CA LEU A 9 -22.28 -22.15 38.71
C LEU A 9 -22.78 -21.16 37.66
N VAL A 10 -22.48 -19.87 37.84
CA VAL A 10 -22.74 -18.84 36.83
C VAL A 10 -21.64 -18.95 35.78
N VAL A 11 -21.95 -19.62 34.67
CA VAL A 11 -21.12 -19.66 33.47
C VAL A 11 -21.33 -18.34 32.72
N SER A 12 -20.47 -17.37 32.97
CA SER A 12 -20.37 -16.14 32.18
C SER A 12 -19.72 -16.47 30.83
N LEU A 13 -20.56 -16.60 29.81
CA LEU A 13 -20.19 -16.79 28.42
C LEU A 13 -19.63 -15.46 27.86
N SER A 14 -18.32 -15.24 27.98
CA SER A 14 -17.65 -14.10 27.35
C SER A 14 -17.53 -14.36 25.84
N VAL A 15 -18.45 -13.80 25.06
CA VAL A 15 -18.31 -13.69 23.60
C VAL A 15 -17.16 -12.72 23.31
N ILE A 16 -15.97 -13.26 23.03
CA ILE A 16 -14.86 -12.48 22.48
C ILE A 16 -15.19 -12.25 21.01
N ILE A 17 -15.80 -11.11 20.72
CA ILE A 17 -15.91 -10.59 19.35
C ILE A 17 -14.47 -10.25 18.93
N LEU A 18 -13.88 -11.11 18.08
CA LEU A 18 -12.69 -10.79 17.31
C LEU A 18 -13.03 -9.64 16.36
N ALA A 19 -12.94 -8.41 16.87
CA ALA A 19 -12.81 -7.23 16.04
C ALA A 19 -11.45 -7.36 15.35
N GLY A 20 -11.45 -7.89 14.13
CA GLY A 20 -10.32 -7.75 13.23
C GLY A 20 -10.07 -6.26 13.07
N CYS A 21 -8.96 -5.78 13.63
CA CYS A 21 -8.43 -4.47 13.30
C CYS A 21 -8.01 -4.51 11.84
N SER A 22 -8.97 -4.26 10.93
CA SER A 22 -8.64 -3.68 9.65
C SER A 22 -8.08 -2.31 9.97
N GLU A 23 -6.75 -2.19 10.08
CA GLU A 23 -6.06 -0.91 9.97
C GLU A 23 -6.54 -0.29 8.66
N ALA A 24 -7.45 0.69 8.77
CA ALA A 24 -7.89 1.45 7.64
C ALA A 24 -6.64 2.08 7.01
N ALA A 25 -6.41 1.81 5.72
CA ALA A 25 -5.30 2.39 4.97
C ALA A 25 -5.23 3.89 5.29
N SER A 26 -4.13 4.32 5.91
CA SER A 26 -3.95 5.70 6.33
C SER A 26 -4.15 6.62 5.13
N SER A 27 -5.11 7.53 5.22
CA SER A 27 -5.40 8.53 4.17
C SER A 27 -4.39 9.69 4.16
N GLN A 28 -3.40 9.65 5.06
CA GLN A 28 -2.41 10.71 5.21
C GLN A 28 -1.12 10.34 4.48
N VAL A 29 -0.53 11.34 3.80
CA VAL A 29 0.81 11.21 3.22
C VAL A 29 1.81 10.76 4.28
N PRO A 30 2.65 9.75 4.00
CA PRO A 30 3.69 9.33 4.91
C PRO A 30 4.63 10.48 5.27
N LYS A 31 5.08 10.52 6.52
CA LYS A 31 6.09 11.46 6.98
C LYS A 31 7.47 10.89 6.77
N VAL A 32 8.30 11.65 6.06
CA VAL A 32 9.68 11.29 5.70
C VAL A 32 10.61 12.47 6.02
N GLY A 33 11.91 12.27 5.84
CA GLY A 33 12.91 13.33 6.00
C GLY A 33 12.56 14.58 5.17
N LYS A 34 12.87 15.78 5.71
CA LYS A 34 12.50 17.07 5.09
C LYS A 34 12.95 17.19 3.63
N THR A 35 14.10 16.60 3.30
CA THR A 35 14.66 16.59 1.94
C THR A 35 13.76 15.92 0.92
N TYR A 36 12.94 14.95 1.35
CA TYR A 36 12.08 14.15 0.49
C TYR A 36 10.61 14.57 0.56
N GLN A 37 10.18 15.17 1.68
CA GLN A 37 8.77 15.39 1.97
C GLN A 37 8.03 16.15 0.87
N GLU A 38 8.55 17.28 0.39
CA GLU A 38 7.88 18.07 -0.67
C GLU A 38 7.64 17.25 -1.96
N LYS A 39 8.63 16.42 -2.32
CA LYS A 39 8.54 15.56 -3.51
C LYS A 39 7.55 14.42 -3.31
N LEU A 40 7.51 13.87 -2.10
CA LEU A 40 6.56 12.83 -1.71
C LEU A 40 5.14 13.39 -1.66
N ASP A 41 4.94 14.59 -1.12
CA ASP A 41 3.64 15.28 -1.08
C ASP A 41 3.10 15.46 -2.50
N LYS A 42 3.95 15.89 -3.45
CA LYS A 42 3.55 15.98 -4.86
C LYS A 42 3.17 14.61 -5.46
N ALA A 43 3.92 13.56 -5.15
CA ALA A 43 3.61 12.21 -5.63
C ALA A 43 2.29 11.69 -5.04
N TRP A 44 2.06 11.97 -3.76
CA TRP A 44 0.81 11.66 -3.06
C TRP A 44 -0.38 12.40 -3.68
N ASP A 45 -0.25 13.70 -3.96
CA ASP A 45 -1.29 14.50 -4.60
C ASP A 45 -1.61 14.01 -6.03
N THR A 46 -0.61 13.60 -6.81
CA THR A 46 -0.82 12.96 -8.11
C THR A 46 -1.60 11.65 -7.97
N ALA A 47 -1.16 10.79 -7.05
CA ALA A 47 -1.86 9.54 -6.76
C ALA A 47 -3.31 9.76 -6.28
N GLY A 48 -3.54 10.79 -5.47
CA GLY A 48 -4.86 11.18 -4.95
C GLY A 48 -5.81 11.79 -6.00
N LYS A 49 -5.33 12.04 -7.22
CA LYS A 49 -6.16 12.35 -8.39
C LYS A 49 -6.51 11.11 -9.22
N GLY A 50 -6.03 9.94 -8.80
CA GLY A 50 -6.12 8.71 -9.61
C GLY A 50 -5.18 8.71 -10.80
N GLU A 51 -4.12 9.54 -10.79
CA GLU A 51 -3.10 9.59 -11.83
C GLU A 51 -1.89 8.74 -11.43
N ALA A 52 -1.32 8.00 -12.39
CA ALA A 52 -0.19 7.11 -12.10
C ALA A 52 1.03 7.91 -11.60
N PRO A 53 1.57 7.61 -10.40
CA PRO A 53 2.55 8.47 -9.75
C PRO A 53 3.99 8.20 -10.19
N VAL A 54 4.23 7.33 -11.18
CA VAL A 54 5.56 6.79 -11.50
C VAL A 54 6.63 7.88 -11.71
N PHE A 55 6.31 8.96 -12.43
CA PHE A 55 7.26 10.06 -12.67
C PHE A 55 7.49 10.93 -11.42
N ALA A 56 6.45 11.15 -10.62
CA ALA A 56 6.59 11.87 -9.37
C ALA A 56 7.43 11.06 -8.37
N CYS A 57 7.15 9.77 -8.24
CA CYS A 57 7.94 8.83 -7.44
C CYS A 57 9.39 8.70 -7.94
N ALA A 58 9.64 8.72 -9.25
CA ALA A 58 10.99 8.69 -9.80
C ALA A 58 11.84 9.88 -9.31
N THR A 59 11.22 11.04 -9.04
CA THR A 59 11.93 12.21 -8.50
C THR A 59 12.34 11.99 -7.04
N VAL A 60 11.47 11.39 -6.23
CA VAL A 60 11.78 11.03 -4.83
C VAL A 60 12.88 9.97 -4.80
N VAL A 61 12.70 8.88 -5.53
CA VAL A 61 13.65 7.75 -5.59
C VAL A 61 15.00 8.19 -6.15
N GLY A 62 15.01 9.00 -7.22
CA GLY A 62 16.26 9.54 -7.77
C GLY A 62 17.00 10.43 -6.77
N THR A 63 16.29 11.19 -5.94
CA THR A 63 16.90 11.97 -4.85
C THR A 63 17.47 11.06 -3.77
N ALA A 64 16.72 10.04 -3.34
CA ALA A 64 17.15 9.08 -2.32
C ALA A 64 18.41 8.30 -2.77
N VAL A 65 18.39 7.74 -3.98
CA VAL A 65 19.52 7.01 -4.58
C VAL A 65 20.71 7.94 -4.75
N GLY A 66 20.52 9.12 -5.35
CA GLY A 66 21.60 10.07 -5.60
C GLY A 66 22.31 10.53 -4.32
N MET A 67 21.55 10.82 -3.26
CA MET A 67 22.12 11.19 -1.95
C MET A 67 22.89 10.03 -1.34
N GLN A 68 22.33 8.82 -1.35
CA GLN A 68 23.01 7.66 -0.81
C GLN A 68 24.31 7.34 -1.57
N SER A 69 24.28 7.35 -2.90
CA SER A 69 25.48 7.11 -3.72
C SER A 69 26.58 8.15 -3.49
N ALA A 70 26.20 9.39 -3.17
CA ALA A 70 27.14 10.44 -2.81
C ALA A 70 27.63 10.39 -1.35
N GLY A 71 27.17 9.42 -0.55
CA GLY A 71 27.46 9.36 0.89
C GLY A 71 26.85 10.53 1.68
N MET A 72 25.82 11.17 1.13
CA MET A 72 25.16 12.33 1.72
C MET A 72 23.80 11.96 2.32
N GLY A 73 23.42 12.70 3.36
CA GLY A 73 22.12 12.54 4.01
C GLY A 73 22.00 11.31 4.91
N ASN A 74 20.78 11.05 5.36
CA ASN A 74 20.47 9.97 6.27
C ASN A 74 19.93 8.75 5.50
N LYS A 75 20.67 7.63 5.50
CA LYS A 75 20.27 6.37 4.83
C LYS A 75 18.86 5.94 5.26
N SER A 76 18.52 6.08 6.54
CA SER A 76 17.19 5.69 7.05
C SER A 76 16.07 6.54 6.44
N GLU A 77 16.28 7.85 6.28
CA GLU A 77 15.30 8.74 5.65
C GLU A 77 15.16 8.45 4.14
N ALA A 78 16.27 8.13 3.46
CA ALA A 78 16.27 7.75 2.05
C ALA A 78 15.49 6.45 1.83
N VAL A 79 15.69 5.44 2.70
CA VAL A 79 14.92 4.19 2.71
C VAL A 79 13.43 4.45 2.93
N GLN A 80 13.08 5.28 3.93
CA GLN A 80 11.68 5.63 4.20
C GLN A 80 11.04 6.33 2.99
N ALA A 81 11.74 7.27 2.35
CA ALA A 81 11.25 7.95 1.17
C ALA A 81 11.08 7.01 -0.03
N TYR A 82 12.01 6.07 -0.22
CA TYR A 82 11.90 5.04 -1.24
C TYR A 82 10.70 4.12 -1.00
N GLU A 83 10.55 3.57 0.21
CA GLU A 83 9.41 2.71 0.55
C GLU A 83 8.07 3.47 0.42
N ALA A 84 8.01 4.72 0.87
CA ALA A 84 6.80 5.54 0.77
C ALA A 84 6.36 5.73 -0.68
N CYS A 85 7.29 6.01 -1.59
CA CYS A 85 6.99 6.13 -3.02
C CYS A 85 6.68 4.78 -3.68
N TYR A 86 7.38 3.72 -3.29
CA TYR A 86 7.18 2.40 -3.87
C TYR A 86 5.83 1.81 -3.46
N VAL A 87 5.49 1.90 -2.18
CA VAL A 87 4.32 1.23 -1.59
C VAL A 87 3.18 2.23 -1.39
N ASP A 88 3.35 3.18 -0.47
CA ASP A 88 2.21 3.98 0.04
C ASP A 88 1.58 4.84 -1.05
N VAL A 89 2.39 5.54 -1.85
CA VAL A 89 1.88 6.38 -2.95
C VAL A 89 1.21 5.52 -4.03
N PHE A 90 1.75 4.34 -4.34
CA PHE A 90 1.14 3.46 -5.34
C PHE A 90 -0.18 2.87 -4.85
N VAL A 91 -0.25 2.47 -3.57
CA VAL A 91 -1.49 2.03 -2.92
C VAL A 91 -2.53 3.15 -2.95
N HIS A 92 -2.12 4.38 -2.61
CA HIS A 92 -3.01 5.54 -2.66
C HIS A 92 -3.57 5.78 -4.07
N TYR A 93 -2.72 5.64 -5.09
CA TYR A 93 -3.12 5.69 -6.49
C TYR A 93 -4.11 4.59 -6.83
N ALA A 94 -3.80 3.33 -6.54
CA ALA A 94 -4.63 2.17 -6.88
C ALA A 94 -6.04 2.30 -6.28
N ASN A 95 -6.11 2.65 -5.00
CA ASN A 95 -7.34 2.82 -4.24
C ASN A 95 -8.17 4.00 -4.79
N THR A 96 -7.53 5.11 -5.15
CA THR A 96 -8.21 6.29 -5.69
C THR A 96 -8.68 6.06 -7.13
N PHE A 97 -7.80 5.50 -7.97
CA PHE A 97 -8.06 5.20 -9.37
C PHE A 97 -9.28 4.30 -9.50
N MET A 98 -9.37 3.22 -8.72
CA MET A 98 -10.49 2.28 -8.79
C MET A 98 -11.82 2.87 -8.29
N LYS A 99 -11.79 3.90 -7.43
CA LYS A 99 -12.97 4.64 -6.98
C LYS A 99 -13.43 5.74 -7.94
N THR A 100 -12.61 6.09 -8.92
CA THR A 100 -12.90 7.18 -9.85
C THR A 100 -13.61 6.65 -11.09
N GLY A 101 -14.65 7.38 -11.53
CA GLY A 101 -15.42 7.02 -12.72
C GLY A 101 -16.06 5.63 -12.62
N ASP A 102 -16.01 4.88 -13.71
CA ASP A 102 -16.56 3.51 -13.81
C ASP A 102 -15.50 2.42 -13.62
N HIS A 103 -14.31 2.72 -13.06
CA HIS A 103 -13.20 1.76 -13.00
C HIS A 103 -13.49 0.50 -12.17
N ALA A 104 -14.23 0.62 -11.06
CA ALA A 104 -14.67 -0.52 -10.26
C ALA A 104 -15.93 -1.21 -10.81
N LYS A 105 -16.52 -0.73 -11.91
CA LYS A 105 -17.72 -1.33 -12.49
C LYS A 105 -17.40 -2.67 -13.15
N LEU A 106 -18.25 -3.65 -12.88
CA LEU A 106 -18.23 -4.95 -13.54
C LEU A 106 -18.99 -4.86 -14.87
N ASP A 107 -18.41 -5.37 -15.95
CA ASP A 107 -19.00 -5.36 -17.30
C ASP A 107 -19.30 -6.78 -17.84
N GLY A 108 -19.45 -7.76 -16.94
CA GLY A 108 -19.74 -9.15 -17.29
C GLY A 108 -19.06 -10.11 -16.30
N SER A 109 -18.56 -11.23 -16.82
CA SER A 109 -17.81 -12.25 -16.04
C SER A 109 -16.32 -11.94 -15.86
N GLY A 110 -15.85 -10.76 -16.30
CA GLY A 110 -14.46 -10.33 -16.25
C GLY A 110 -14.09 -9.51 -14.99
N PRO A 111 -12.80 -9.18 -14.82
CA PRO A 111 -12.39 -8.22 -13.79
C PRO A 111 -12.98 -6.83 -14.08
N PRO A 112 -13.11 -5.96 -13.06
CA PRO A 112 -13.55 -4.58 -13.27
C PRO A 112 -12.76 -3.86 -14.38
N ARG A 113 -13.44 -2.93 -15.07
CA ARG A 113 -12.90 -2.21 -16.24
C ARG A 113 -11.50 -1.60 -16.00
N GLY A 114 -11.27 -1.04 -14.81
CA GLY A 114 -10.01 -0.40 -14.46
C GLY A 114 -8.85 -1.37 -14.21
N CYS A 115 -9.10 -2.66 -14.00
CA CYS A 115 -8.06 -3.58 -13.56
C CYS A 115 -6.92 -3.78 -14.57
N ILE A 116 -7.21 -3.72 -15.87
CA ILE A 116 -6.16 -3.83 -16.91
C ILE A 116 -5.22 -2.62 -16.87
N GLU A 117 -5.76 -1.42 -16.67
CA GLU A 117 -4.97 -0.20 -16.57
C GLU A 117 -4.17 -0.16 -15.26
N LEU A 118 -4.80 -0.51 -14.14
CA LEU A 118 -4.12 -0.64 -12.86
C LEU A 118 -2.99 -1.67 -12.93
N PHE A 119 -3.20 -2.81 -13.58
CA PHE A 119 -2.17 -3.83 -13.80
C PHE A 119 -0.99 -3.28 -14.60
N LYS A 120 -1.24 -2.58 -15.71
CA LYS A 120 -0.17 -1.94 -16.50
C LYS A 120 0.62 -0.94 -15.65
N SER A 121 -0.07 -0.10 -14.88
CA SER A 121 0.57 0.86 -13.96
C SER A 121 1.40 0.15 -12.89
N TYR A 122 0.90 -0.96 -12.32
CA TYR A 122 1.62 -1.77 -11.34
C TYR A 122 2.92 -2.33 -11.91
N ILE A 123 2.90 -2.86 -13.14
CA ILE A 123 4.10 -3.39 -13.78
C ILE A 123 5.12 -2.31 -14.09
N VAL A 124 4.68 -1.19 -14.66
CA VAL A 124 5.56 -0.06 -14.91
C VAL A 124 6.19 0.44 -13.61
N HIS A 125 5.37 0.69 -12.58
CA HIS A 125 5.83 1.19 -11.28
C HIS A 125 6.83 0.25 -10.61
N THR A 126 6.47 -1.03 -10.48
CA THR A 126 7.31 -2.00 -9.76
C THR A 126 8.61 -2.32 -10.50
N ASN A 127 8.62 -2.30 -11.84
CA ASN A 127 9.83 -2.48 -12.63
C ASN A 127 10.71 -1.23 -12.63
N SER A 128 10.12 -0.04 -12.83
CA SER A 128 10.86 1.21 -12.88
C SER A 128 11.55 1.53 -11.54
N LEU A 129 10.84 1.34 -10.42
CA LEU A 129 11.40 1.65 -9.11
C LEU A 129 12.12 0.46 -8.47
N GLY A 130 11.75 -0.78 -8.82
CA GLY A 130 12.28 -1.99 -8.19
C GLY A 130 13.77 -2.20 -8.45
N ASN A 131 14.28 -1.65 -9.56
CA ASN A 131 15.71 -1.69 -9.89
C ASN A 131 16.60 -0.98 -8.86
N PHE A 132 16.04 -0.05 -8.08
CA PHE A 132 16.75 0.69 -7.03
C PHE A 132 16.66 0.02 -5.65
N ALA A 133 15.83 -1.00 -5.46
CA ALA A 133 15.68 -1.69 -4.18
C ALA A 133 17.02 -2.22 -3.63
N LYS A 134 17.88 -2.71 -4.54
CA LYS A 134 19.23 -3.21 -4.22
C LYS A 134 20.13 -2.12 -3.61
N ASP A 135 19.96 -0.87 -4.02
CA ASP A 135 20.77 0.25 -3.51
C ASP A 135 20.45 0.50 -2.04
N PHE A 136 19.25 0.10 -1.59
CA PHE A 136 18.79 0.20 -0.21
C PHE A 136 18.86 -1.12 0.57
N GLU A 137 19.37 -2.20 -0.02
CA GLU A 137 19.37 -3.57 0.56
C GLU A 137 17.95 -4.08 0.89
N ILE A 138 16.95 -3.67 0.09
CA ILE A 138 15.54 -4.04 0.28
C ILE A 138 15.15 -5.15 -0.72
N ASP A 139 14.38 -6.13 -0.24
CA ASP A 139 13.74 -7.12 -1.10
C ASP A 139 12.53 -6.52 -1.85
N PRO A 140 12.57 -6.38 -3.18
CA PRO A 140 11.44 -5.86 -3.95
C PRO A 140 10.19 -6.75 -3.86
N GLN A 141 10.33 -8.06 -3.58
CA GLN A 141 9.17 -8.94 -3.41
C GLN A 141 8.40 -8.65 -2.12
N ALA A 142 9.11 -8.30 -1.04
CA ALA A 142 8.49 -7.83 0.19
C ALA A 142 7.67 -6.55 -0.05
N LEU A 143 8.19 -5.60 -0.83
CA LEU A 143 7.47 -4.36 -1.17
C LEU A 143 6.23 -4.61 -2.03
N LYS A 144 6.33 -5.50 -3.03
CA LYS A 144 5.17 -5.92 -3.84
C LYS A 144 4.07 -6.52 -2.97
N LYS A 145 4.43 -7.39 -2.02
CA LYS A 145 3.47 -7.95 -1.05
C LYS A 145 2.82 -6.85 -0.21
N LYS A 146 3.59 -5.85 0.26
CA LYS A 146 3.06 -4.69 0.98
C LYS A 146 2.04 -3.91 0.12
N ILE A 147 2.30 -3.70 -1.17
CA ILE A 147 1.34 -3.05 -2.08
C ILE A 147 0.01 -3.82 -2.08
N LEU A 148 0.07 -5.12 -2.39
CA LEU A 148 -1.14 -5.94 -2.57
C LEU A 148 -1.94 -6.09 -1.27
N ALA A 149 -1.25 -6.18 -0.13
CA ALA A 149 -1.88 -6.28 1.18
C ALA A 149 -2.63 -5.01 1.61
N ASN A 150 -2.31 -3.85 1.02
CA ASN A 150 -2.89 -2.56 1.38
C ASN A 150 -3.88 -2.01 0.34
N PHE A 151 -4.21 -2.79 -0.69
CA PHE A 151 -5.34 -2.47 -1.55
C PHE A 151 -6.64 -2.49 -0.75
N ASP A 152 -7.48 -1.48 -0.98
CA ASP A 152 -8.81 -1.46 -0.40
C ASP A 152 -9.77 -2.43 -1.12
N GLU A 153 -11.04 -2.45 -0.71
CA GLU A 153 -12.06 -3.31 -1.28
C GLU A 153 -12.14 -3.23 -2.82
N LYS A 154 -12.03 -2.03 -3.41
CA LYS A 154 -12.20 -1.83 -4.86
C LYS A 154 -10.93 -2.18 -5.61
N ALA A 155 -9.76 -1.78 -5.13
CA ALA A 155 -8.49 -2.17 -5.71
C ALA A 155 -8.23 -3.68 -5.60
N SER A 156 -8.71 -4.31 -4.52
CA SER A 156 -8.56 -5.75 -4.30
C SER A 156 -9.29 -6.61 -5.32
N LEU A 157 -10.31 -6.08 -6.00
CA LEU A 157 -10.97 -6.77 -7.11
C LEU A 157 -10.01 -7.08 -8.27
N CYS A 158 -8.89 -6.36 -8.37
CA CYS A 158 -7.87 -6.57 -9.40
C CYS A 158 -6.77 -7.57 -9.00
N LEU A 159 -6.77 -8.09 -7.76
CA LEU A 159 -5.75 -9.04 -7.29
C LEU A 159 -5.63 -10.31 -8.14
N PRO A 160 -6.70 -10.95 -8.63
CA PRO A 160 -6.56 -12.15 -9.47
C PRO A 160 -5.74 -11.89 -10.74
N LEU A 161 -5.85 -10.69 -11.31
CA LEU A 161 -5.04 -10.27 -12.46
C LEU A 161 -3.60 -9.97 -12.03
N ILE A 162 -3.42 -9.17 -10.98
CA ILE A 162 -2.10 -8.66 -10.55
C ILE A 162 -1.21 -9.76 -9.95
N SER A 163 -1.79 -10.72 -9.22
CA SER A 163 -1.08 -11.79 -8.52
C SER A 163 -0.81 -13.04 -9.37
N SER A 164 -1.24 -13.04 -10.64
CA SER A 164 -1.05 -14.18 -11.56
C SER A 164 0.34 -14.26 -12.20
N MET A 165 1.26 -13.37 -11.82
CA MET A 165 2.66 -13.32 -12.25
C MET A 165 3.62 -13.55 -11.09
#